data_AF-A0A1V4ZVZ4-F1
#
_entry.id   AF-A0A1V4ZVZ4-F1
#
_cell.length_a   1.000
_cell.length_b   1.000
_cell.length_c   1.000
_cell.angle_alpha   90.00
_cell.angle_beta   90.00
_cell.angle_gamma   90.00
#
_symmetry.space_group_name_H-M   'P 1'
#
loop_
_entity.id
_entity.type
_entity.pdbx_description
1 polymer ?
#
loop_
_entity_poly.entity_id
_entity_poly.type
_entity_poly.pdbx_seq_one_letter_code
_entity_poly.pdbx_strand_id
1 'polypeptide(L)'
;MCFSEPAPVDALIQRFGRVNRRKRPDEFPLKGICDVYVFTKGSEFDKYIYDPALVDHTVRLLSETPLLHESRLQEITDKVYENGFGADGERFRNTKERFSKLIEEIVPYHSTARKDSDFYRIFRSIEAVPACYADPYRQCHDDGRIYDAMQYVLSLSLGQYHKLKSLNRISETDHGIIVNARYDPELGLIADEPDHGDAMI
;
A
#
# COMPACT_ATOMS: atom_id res chain seq x y z
N MET A 1 -14.65 -20.30 -15.12
CA MET A 1 -13.73 -20.07 -16.25
C MET A 1 -13.05 -18.72 -16.08
N CYS A 2 -11.75 -18.65 -16.38
CA CYS A 2 -10.94 -17.44 -16.33
C CYS A 2 -10.05 -17.36 -17.57
N PHE A 3 -9.92 -16.17 -18.15
CA PHE A 3 -8.93 -15.87 -19.19
C PHE A 3 -8.01 -14.79 -18.65
N SER A 4 -6.70 -14.97 -18.84
CA SER A 4 -5.71 -14.02 -18.35
C SER A 4 -4.56 -13.87 -19.35
N GLU A 5 -4.11 -12.63 -19.52
CA GLU A 5 -2.80 -12.34 -20.07
C GLU A 5 -1.69 -13.00 -19.23
N PRO A 6 -0.54 -13.35 -19.83
CA PRO A 6 0.58 -13.88 -19.09
C PRO A 6 1.09 -12.84 -18.10
N ALA A 7 1.42 -13.30 -16.90
CA ALA A 7 1.95 -12.48 -15.83
C ALA A 7 2.80 -13.37 -14.91
N PRO A 8 3.58 -12.78 -14.00
CA PRO A 8 4.25 -13.54 -12.96
C PRO A 8 3.24 -14.36 -12.14
N VAL A 9 3.71 -15.49 -11.60
CA VAL A 9 2.86 -16.49 -10.96
C VAL A 9 2.01 -15.92 -9.82
N ASP A 10 2.55 -15.04 -8.99
CA ASP A 10 1.85 -14.38 -7.89
C ASP A 10 0.64 -13.54 -8.36
N ALA A 11 0.81 -12.77 -9.44
CA ALA A 11 -0.25 -11.98 -10.06
C ALA A 11 -1.34 -12.88 -10.64
N LEU A 12 -0.95 -13.99 -11.27
CA LEU A 12 -1.89 -14.99 -11.79
C LEU A 12 -2.67 -15.67 -10.66
N ILE A 13 -2.01 -16.09 -9.58
CA ILE A 13 -2.65 -16.67 -8.40
C ILE A 13 -3.70 -15.71 -7.84
N GLN A 14 -3.37 -14.43 -7.72
CA GLN A 14 -4.30 -13.41 -7.23
C GLN A 14 -5.54 -13.29 -8.13
N ARG A 15 -5.38 -13.41 -9.46
CA ARG A 15 -6.48 -13.44 -10.43
C ARG A 15 -7.30 -14.74 -10.30
N PHE A 16 -6.66 -15.89 -10.18
CA PHE A 16 -7.32 -17.20 -10.05
C PHE A 16 -8.13 -17.30 -8.75
N GLY A 17 -7.62 -16.72 -7.66
CA GLY A 17 -8.32 -16.62 -6.38
C GLY A 17 -9.65 -15.85 -6.46
N ARG A 18 -9.88 -15.04 -7.50
CA ARG A 18 -11.19 -14.39 -7.73
C ARG A 18 -12.25 -15.34 -8.28
N VAL A 19 -11.83 -16.43 -8.93
CA VAL A 19 -12.71 -17.37 -9.63
C VAL A 19 -13.27 -18.40 -8.66
N ASN A 20 -12.39 -18.97 -7.82
CA ASN A 20 -12.70 -20.01 -6.85
C ASN A 20 -12.69 -19.49 -5.39
N ARG A 21 -13.26 -18.29 -5.19
CA ARG A 21 -13.22 -17.57 -3.90
C ARG A 21 -14.07 -18.18 -2.79
N ARG A 22 -15.22 -18.78 -3.14
CA ARG A 22 -16.14 -19.39 -2.16
C ARG A 22 -15.88 -20.89 -2.08
N LYS A 23 -15.59 -21.37 -0.87
CA LYS A 23 -15.44 -22.79 -0.56
C LYS A 23 -16.75 -23.33 0.04
N ARG A 24 -16.99 -24.61 -0.14
CA ARG A 24 -17.99 -25.40 0.57
C ARG A 24 -17.46 -25.80 1.95
N PRO A 25 -18.31 -26.33 2.85
CA PRO A 25 -17.88 -26.77 4.18
C PRO A 25 -16.81 -27.89 4.17
N ASP A 26 -16.73 -28.65 3.08
CA ASP A 26 -15.72 -29.70 2.82
C ASP A 26 -14.44 -29.13 2.17
N GLU A 27 -14.22 -27.82 2.26
CA GLU A 27 -13.09 -27.05 1.70
C GLU A 27 -12.97 -27.04 0.17
N PHE A 28 -13.84 -27.75 -0.55
CA PHE A 28 -13.86 -27.72 -2.00
C PHE A 28 -14.42 -26.41 -2.56
N PRO A 29 -13.93 -25.91 -3.70
CA PRO A 29 -14.53 -24.74 -4.35
C PRO A 29 -16.01 -24.96 -4.64
N LEU A 30 -16.84 -23.96 -4.35
CA LEU A 30 -18.30 -24.01 -4.56
C LEU A 30 -18.67 -24.40 -5.99
N LYS A 31 -17.90 -23.89 -6.96
CA LYS A 31 -18.08 -24.12 -8.40
C LYS A 31 -17.35 -25.37 -8.91
N GLY A 32 -16.65 -26.10 -8.06
CA GLY A 32 -15.77 -27.20 -8.48
C GLY A 32 -14.46 -26.71 -9.12
N ILE A 33 -13.79 -27.62 -9.85
CA ILE A 33 -12.59 -27.30 -10.61
C ILE A 33 -12.98 -26.31 -11.71
N CYS A 34 -12.33 -25.15 -11.74
CA CYS A 34 -12.59 -24.10 -12.73
C CYS A 34 -11.47 -24.07 -13.76
N ASP A 35 -11.85 -24.04 -15.03
CA ASP A 35 -10.90 -23.87 -16.12
C ASP A 35 -10.28 -22.47 -16.11
N VAL A 36 -8.97 -22.43 -16.31
CA VAL A 36 -8.18 -21.22 -16.42
C VAL A 36 -7.36 -21.29 -17.70
N TYR A 37 -7.48 -20.26 -18.53
CA TYR A 37 -6.75 -20.13 -19.77
C TYR A 37 -5.80 -18.94 -19.63
N VAL A 38 -4.50 -19.22 -19.71
CA VAL A 38 -3.45 -18.21 -19.73
C VAL A 38 -2.91 -18.10 -21.14
N PHE A 39 -2.93 -16.91 -21.71
CA PHE A 39 -2.33 -16.69 -23.03
C PHE A 39 -0.82 -16.87 -22.96
N THR A 40 -0.22 -17.46 -24.00
CA THR A 40 1.22 -17.73 -24.05
C THR A 40 2.05 -16.54 -24.54
N LYS A 41 1.40 -15.53 -25.11
CA LYS A 41 2.02 -14.29 -25.59
C LYS A 41 1.25 -13.11 -25.03
N GLY A 42 1.98 -12.22 -24.35
CA GLY A 42 1.46 -10.95 -23.86
C GLY A 42 1.64 -9.85 -24.90
N SER A 43 1.25 -8.64 -24.50
CA SER A 43 1.42 -7.42 -25.28
C SER A 43 2.88 -6.95 -25.28
N GLU A 44 3.30 -6.18 -26.31
CA GLU A 44 4.62 -5.55 -26.34
C GLU A 44 4.89 -4.61 -25.17
N PHE A 45 3.82 -4.16 -24.49
CA PHE A 45 3.89 -3.28 -23.32
C PHE A 45 4.11 -4.04 -22.00
N ASP A 46 3.89 -5.36 -21.96
CA ASP A 46 3.94 -6.13 -20.70
C ASP A 46 5.36 -6.18 -20.12
N LYS A 47 6.38 -6.06 -20.97
CA LYS A 47 7.80 -5.94 -20.59
C LYS A 47 8.13 -4.72 -19.73
N TYR A 48 7.28 -3.70 -19.73
CA TYR A 48 7.46 -2.51 -18.88
C TYR A 48 6.84 -2.69 -17.50
N ILE A 49 5.97 -3.69 -17.34
CA ILE A 49 5.23 -3.94 -16.10
C ILE A 49 5.88 -5.09 -15.33
N TYR A 50 6.29 -6.15 -16.03
CA TYR A 50 6.86 -7.35 -15.45
C TYR A 50 8.18 -7.73 -16.12
N ASP A 51 9.07 -8.38 -15.38
CA ASP A 51 10.27 -8.99 -15.94
C ASP A 51 9.88 -10.10 -16.93
N PRO A 52 10.23 -9.98 -18.22
CA PRO A 52 9.90 -10.99 -19.22
C PRO A 52 10.39 -12.40 -18.86
N ALA A 53 11.55 -12.51 -18.19
CA ALA A 53 12.10 -13.81 -17.81
C ALA A 53 11.22 -14.51 -16.77
N LEU A 54 10.66 -13.77 -15.81
CA LEU A 54 9.73 -14.32 -14.81
C LEU A 54 8.40 -14.76 -15.45
N VAL A 55 7.90 -13.97 -16.39
CA VAL A 55 6.66 -14.29 -17.12
C VAL A 55 6.85 -15.54 -17.97
N ASP A 56 7.93 -15.62 -18.74
CA ASP A 56 8.23 -16.79 -19.59
C ASP A 56 8.42 -18.05 -18.74
N HIS A 57 9.12 -17.94 -17.61
CA HIS A 57 9.30 -19.06 -16.69
C HIS A 57 7.96 -19.54 -16.11
N THR A 58 7.10 -18.60 -15.72
CA THR A 58 5.74 -18.87 -15.21
C THR A 58 4.90 -19.61 -16.25
N VAL A 59 4.84 -19.12 -17.48
CA VAL A 59 4.04 -19.72 -18.56
C VAL A 59 4.51 -21.15 -18.87
N ARG A 60 5.82 -21.39 -18.89
CA ARG A 60 6.38 -22.75 -19.10
C ARG A 60 5.94 -23.71 -18.00
N LEU A 61 6.14 -23.35 -16.72
CA LEU A 61 5.77 -24.23 -15.60
C LEU A 61 4.27 -24.51 -15.51
N LEU A 62 3.44 -23.51 -15.85
CA LEU A 62 1.99 -23.67 -15.91
C LEU A 62 1.56 -24.56 -17.08
N SER A 63 2.22 -24.48 -18.25
CA SER A 63 1.88 -25.34 -19.40
C SER A 63 2.10 -26.83 -19.15
N GLU A 64 3.01 -27.17 -18.22
CA GLU A 64 3.29 -28.55 -17.80
C GLU A 64 2.36 -29.03 -16.67
N THR A 65 1.50 -28.15 -16.15
CA THR A 65 0.67 -28.42 -14.97
C THR A 65 -0.82 -28.33 -15.34
N PRO A 66 -1.47 -29.46 -15.69
CA PRO A 66 -2.87 -29.45 -16.13
C PRO A 66 -3.87 -29.22 -15.00
N LEU A 67 -3.49 -29.48 -13.74
CA LEU A 67 -4.35 -29.28 -12.57
C LEU A 67 -3.60 -28.50 -11.48
N LEU A 68 -4.11 -27.32 -11.17
CA LEU A 68 -3.58 -26.45 -10.12
C LEU A 68 -4.34 -26.68 -8.81
N HIS A 69 -3.62 -27.21 -7.83
CA HIS A 69 -4.02 -27.27 -6.43
C HIS A 69 -2.98 -26.51 -5.59
N GLU A 70 -3.33 -26.15 -4.36
CA GLU A 70 -2.54 -25.20 -3.56
C GLU A 70 -1.07 -25.58 -3.41
N SER A 71 -0.76 -26.85 -3.10
CA SER A 71 0.64 -27.29 -2.96
C SER A 71 1.43 -27.17 -4.26
N ARG A 72 0.81 -27.50 -5.40
CA ARG A 72 1.47 -27.33 -6.69
C ARG A 72 1.70 -25.87 -7.05
N LEU A 73 0.79 -24.99 -6.62
CA LEU A 73 0.91 -23.55 -6.79
C LEU A 73 2.12 -23.00 -6.02
N GLN A 74 2.32 -23.47 -4.79
CA GLN A 74 3.49 -23.14 -3.98
C GLN A 74 4.78 -23.61 -4.66
N GLU A 75 4.84 -24.86 -5.12
CA GLU A 75 6.02 -25.39 -5.83
C GLU A 75 6.37 -24.59 -7.09
N ILE A 76 5.37 -24.18 -7.87
CA ILE A 76 5.59 -23.34 -9.06
C ILE A 76 6.10 -21.97 -8.63
N THR A 77 5.54 -21.40 -7.57
CA THR A 77 5.98 -20.10 -7.04
C THR A 77 7.44 -20.15 -6.61
N ASP A 78 7.82 -21.15 -5.83
CA ASP A 78 9.19 -21.33 -5.36
C ASP A 78 10.18 -21.48 -6.52
N LYS A 79 9.79 -22.20 -7.58
CA LYS A 79 10.61 -22.35 -8.80
C LYS A 79 10.72 -21.06 -9.61
N VAL A 80 9.62 -20.34 -9.81
CA VAL A 80 9.64 -19.08 -10.57
C VAL A 80 10.59 -18.07 -9.92
N TYR A 81 10.61 -18.00 -8.59
CA TYR A 81 11.44 -17.08 -7.82
C TYR A 81 12.72 -17.73 -7.26
N GLU A 82 13.13 -18.91 -7.72
CA GLU A 82 14.30 -19.63 -7.19
C GLU A 82 15.59 -18.79 -7.29
N ASN A 83 15.69 -17.97 -8.34
CA ASN A 83 16.81 -17.08 -8.61
C ASN A 83 16.57 -15.65 -8.08
N GLY A 84 15.56 -15.46 -7.23
CA GLY A 84 15.15 -14.18 -6.65
C GLY A 84 14.38 -13.27 -7.60
N PHE A 85 14.28 -11.99 -7.24
CA PHE A 85 13.51 -10.96 -7.97
C PHE A 85 14.33 -10.26 -9.07
N GLY A 86 15.34 -10.91 -9.64
CA GLY A 86 16.22 -10.31 -10.65
C GLY A 86 16.82 -8.97 -10.19
N ALA A 87 16.71 -7.94 -11.04
CA ALA A 87 17.21 -6.58 -10.77
C ALA A 87 16.54 -5.91 -9.54
N ASP A 88 15.32 -6.33 -9.18
CA ASP A 88 14.61 -5.82 -8.00
C ASP A 88 15.06 -6.50 -6.69
N GLY A 89 15.94 -7.51 -6.74
CA GLY A 89 16.40 -8.22 -5.55
C GLY A 89 17.15 -7.34 -4.54
N GLU A 90 17.97 -6.40 -5.00
CA GLU A 90 18.63 -5.40 -4.14
C GLU A 90 17.60 -4.47 -3.51
N ARG A 91 16.65 -3.97 -4.30
CA ARG A 91 15.57 -3.11 -3.81
C ARG A 91 14.73 -3.82 -2.74
N PHE A 92 14.41 -5.09 -2.96
CA PHE A 92 13.71 -5.92 -1.98
C PHE A 92 14.49 -6.06 -0.69
N ARG A 93 15.78 -6.45 -0.75
CA ARG A 93 16.64 -6.58 0.45
C ARG A 93 16.75 -5.28 1.23
N ASN A 94 17.04 -4.18 0.55
CA ASN A 94 17.19 -2.86 1.16
C ASN A 94 15.86 -2.40 1.82
N THR A 95 14.73 -2.66 1.15
CA THR A 95 13.40 -2.35 1.72
C THR A 95 13.10 -3.22 2.94
N LYS A 96 13.39 -4.53 2.87
CA LYS A 96 13.18 -5.47 3.97
C LYS A 96 13.99 -5.07 5.21
N GLU A 97 15.28 -4.77 5.05
CA GLU A 97 16.15 -4.36 6.15
C GLU A 97 15.68 -3.06 6.80
N ARG A 98 15.32 -2.06 6.00
CA ARG A 98 14.79 -0.78 6.51
C ARG A 98 13.47 -0.95 7.24
N PHE A 99 12.58 -1.80 6.70
CA PHE A 99 11.30 -2.07 7.30
C PHE A 99 11.43 -2.83 8.63
N SER A 100 12.34 -3.81 8.73
CA SER A 100 12.59 -4.51 10.00
C SER A 100 13.04 -3.55 11.10
N LYS A 101 13.98 -2.64 10.82
CA LYS A 101 14.43 -1.62 11.77
C LYS A 101 13.28 -0.71 12.22
N LEU A 102 12.45 -0.28 11.27
CA LEU A 102 11.28 0.51 11.57
C LEU A 102 10.32 -0.22 12.53
N ILE A 103 10.05 -1.51 12.32
CA ILE A 103 9.17 -2.28 13.23
C ILE A 103 9.73 -2.31 14.65
N GLU A 104 11.05 -2.45 14.81
CA GLU A 104 11.73 -2.41 16.11
C GLU A 104 11.60 -1.02 16.80
N GLU A 105 11.47 0.05 16.02
CA GLU A 105 11.30 1.43 16.50
C GLU A 105 9.84 1.79 16.82
N ILE A 106 8.86 0.99 16.39
CA ILE A 106 7.44 1.21 16.73
C ILE A 106 7.22 0.80 18.19
N VAL A 107 7.46 1.74 19.09
CA VAL A 107 7.11 1.62 20.51
C VAL A 107 5.79 2.37 20.77
N PRO A 108 4.78 1.73 21.39
CA PRO A 108 3.56 2.41 21.79
C PRO A 108 3.88 3.64 22.67
N TYR A 109 3.13 4.73 22.51
CA TYR A 109 3.21 5.93 23.35
C TYR A 109 4.47 6.82 23.18
N HIS A 110 5.45 6.42 22.37
CA HIS A 110 6.57 7.29 22.02
C HIS A 110 6.32 7.97 20.67
N SER A 111 5.82 9.21 20.73
CA SER A 111 6.10 10.18 19.67
C SER A 111 7.55 10.63 19.84
N THR A 112 8.50 9.74 19.56
CA THR A 112 9.83 10.23 19.18
C THR A 112 9.58 11.25 18.10
N ALA A 113 10.07 12.48 18.26
CA ALA A 113 10.04 13.48 17.20
C ALA A 113 10.66 12.82 15.98
N ARG A 114 9.80 12.26 15.09
CA ARG A 114 10.18 11.29 14.06
C ARG A 114 10.98 12.04 13.03
N LYS A 115 12.28 12.18 13.28
CA LYS A 115 13.27 12.68 12.34
C LYS A 115 13.64 11.58 11.35
N ASP A 116 12.67 10.90 10.75
CA ASP A 116 12.99 9.81 9.84
C ASP A 116 12.48 10.07 8.44
N SER A 117 13.40 10.60 7.63
CA SER A 117 13.39 10.46 6.18
C SER A 117 13.05 9.03 5.74
N ASP A 118 13.39 8.04 6.57
CA ASP A 118 13.22 6.63 6.28
C ASP A 118 11.75 6.18 6.42
N PHE A 119 11.00 6.67 7.41
CA PHE A 119 9.55 6.48 7.51
C PHE A 119 8.83 7.08 6.30
N TYR A 120 9.14 8.34 5.99
CA TYR A 120 8.55 9.02 4.83
C TYR A 120 8.92 8.37 3.49
N ARG A 121 10.13 7.80 3.38
CA ARG A 121 10.57 7.09 2.18
C ARG A 121 9.84 5.77 1.97
N ILE A 122 9.46 5.08 3.05
CA ILE A 122 8.74 3.81 3.00
C ILE A 122 7.24 4.04 2.76
N PHE A 123 6.58 4.85 3.59
CA PHE A 123 5.12 5.01 3.54
C PHE A 123 4.64 6.09 2.57
N ARG A 124 5.51 7.04 2.21
CA ARG A 124 5.19 8.18 1.30
C ARG A 124 3.98 9.00 1.75
N SER A 125 3.62 8.94 3.03
CA SER A 125 2.51 9.68 3.63
C SER A 125 2.97 10.50 4.84
N ILE A 126 2.37 11.67 5.02
CA ILE A 126 2.62 12.60 6.12
C ILE A 126 1.34 12.76 6.93
N GLU A 127 1.40 12.57 8.25
CA GLU A 127 0.26 12.81 9.14
C GLU A 127 0.08 14.31 9.36
N ALA A 128 -1.16 14.78 9.20
CA ALA A 128 -1.52 16.19 9.36
C ALA A 128 -2.94 16.34 9.91
N VAL A 129 -3.24 17.50 10.48
CA VAL A 129 -4.57 17.86 11.02
C VAL A 129 -5.09 19.08 10.26
N PRO A 130 -6.32 19.06 9.70
CA PRO A 130 -6.95 20.25 9.13
C PRO A 130 -7.07 21.38 10.13
N ALA A 131 -6.94 22.63 9.67
CA ALA A 131 -7.04 23.81 10.53
C ALA A 131 -8.35 23.86 11.34
N CYS A 132 -9.50 23.50 10.74
CA CYS A 132 -10.78 23.41 11.46
C CYS A 132 -10.80 22.46 12.66
N TYR A 133 -9.86 21.51 12.75
CA TYR A 133 -9.74 20.56 13.86
C TYR A 133 -8.52 20.80 14.75
N ALA A 134 -7.78 21.90 14.56
CA ALA A 134 -6.59 22.20 15.36
C ALA A 134 -6.90 22.31 16.87
N ASP A 135 -7.96 23.03 17.23
CA ASP A 135 -8.38 23.22 18.62
C ASP A 135 -8.84 21.93 19.31
N PRO A 136 -9.81 21.15 18.76
CA PRO A 136 -10.22 19.90 19.38
C PRO A 136 -9.09 18.86 19.43
N TYR A 137 -8.19 18.85 18.45
CA TYR A 137 -6.99 18.02 18.46
C TYR A 137 -6.07 18.38 19.64
N ARG A 138 -5.77 19.68 19.81
CA ARG A 138 -4.95 20.18 20.91
C ARG A 138 -5.57 19.86 22.27
N GLN A 139 -6.88 20.07 22.44
CA GLN A 139 -7.57 19.75 23.68
C GLN A 139 -7.46 18.25 24.04
N CYS A 140 -7.53 17.36 23.05
CA CYS A 140 -7.35 15.93 23.30
C CYS A 140 -5.94 15.59 23.80
N HIS A 141 -4.91 16.29 23.32
CA HIS A 141 -3.53 16.13 23.83
C HIS A 141 -3.39 16.69 25.24
N ASP A 142 -3.92 17.88 25.51
CA ASP A 142 -3.89 18.52 26.84
C ASP A 142 -4.62 17.66 27.89
N ASP A 143 -5.73 17.00 27.51
CA ASP A 143 -6.51 16.10 28.36
C ASP A 143 -5.90 14.68 28.48
N GLY A 144 -4.82 14.38 27.75
CA GLY A 144 -4.23 13.04 27.68
C GLY A 144 -5.07 12.00 26.92
N ARG A 145 -6.10 12.43 26.18
CA ARG A 145 -7.00 11.59 25.38
C ARG A 145 -6.45 11.34 23.97
N ILE A 146 -5.31 10.64 23.91
CA ILE A 146 -4.56 10.44 22.65
C ILE A 146 -5.37 9.68 21.58
N TYR A 147 -6.18 8.70 21.96
CA TYR A 147 -7.03 7.96 21.01
C TYR A 147 -8.09 8.85 20.36
N ASP A 148 -8.65 9.81 21.11
CA ASP A 148 -9.59 10.79 20.57
C ASP A 148 -8.87 11.78 19.65
N ALA A 149 -7.60 12.10 19.91
CA ALA A 149 -6.82 12.97 19.04
C ALA A 149 -6.60 12.36 17.64
N MET A 150 -6.45 11.03 17.55
CA MET A 150 -6.22 10.32 16.28
C MET A 150 -7.35 10.50 15.26
N GLN A 151 -8.59 10.79 15.71
CA GLN A 151 -9.74 10.97 14.80
C GLN A 151 -9.62 12.23 13.92
N TYR A 152 -8.79 13.19 14.33
CA TYR A 152 -8.58 14.45 13.61
C TYR A 152 -7.37 14.39 12.67
N VAL A 153 -6.61 13.30 12.69
CA VAL A 153 -5.40 13.11 11.89
C VAL A 153 -5.76 12.49 10.55
N LEU A 154 -5.27 13.09 9.46
CA LEU A 154 -5.35 12.56 8.11
C LEU A 154 -3.95 12.29 7.53
N SER A 155 -3.91 11.46 6.50
CA SER A 155 -2.67 11.20 5.74
C SER A 155 -2.62 12.03 4.46
N LEU A 156 -1.57 12.82 4.30
CA LEU A 156 -1.22 13.55 3.09
C LEU A 156 -0.25 12.75 2.23
N SER A 157 -0.47 12.75 0.93
CA SER A 157 0.60 12.39 -0.01
C SER A 157 1.73 13.42 0.01
N LEU A 158 2.95 13.00 -0.35
CA LEU A 158 4.09 13.92 -0.48
C LEU A 158 3.78 15.11 -1.42
N GLY A 159 3.03 14.88 -2.50
CA GLY A 159 2.64 15.94 -3.44
C GLY A 159 1.74 17.00 -2.80
N GLN A 160 0.73 16.58 -2.03
CA GLN A 160 -0.14 17.50 -1.28
C GLN A 160 0.65 18.29 -0.24
N TYR A 161 1.53 17.63 0.51
CA TYR A 161 2.40 18.31 1.48
C TYR A 161 3.29 19.36 0.82
N HIS A 162 4.00 19.02 -0.26
CA HIS A 162 4.86 19.98 -0.96
C HIS A 162 4.06 21.16 -1.55
N LYS A 163 2.87 20.91 -2.08
CA LYS A 163 1.95 21.94 -2.56
C LYS A 163 1.56 22.91 -1.43
N LEU A 164 1.04 22.39 -0.32
CA LEU A 164 0.64 23.20 0.83
C LEU A 164 1.83 23.94 1.46
N LYS A 165 3.00 23.31 1.51
CA LYS A 165 4.25 23.95 1.95
C LYS A 165 4.65 25.11 1.07
N SER A 166 4.58 24.95 -0.26
CA SER A 166 4.89 26.03 -1.21
C SER A 166 3.93 27.22 -1.12
N LEU A 167 2.70 26.97 -0.64
CA LEU A 167 1.67 27.98 -0.40
C LEU A 167 1.72 28.58 1.02
N ASN A 168 2.70 28.21 1.86
CA ASN A 168 2.79 28.57 3.28
C ASN A 168 1.51 28.24 4.08
N ARG A 169 0.88 27.11 3.76
CA ARG A 169 -0.36 26.61 4.41
C ARG A 169 -0.09 25.48 5.41
N ILE A 170 1.13 25.39 5.95
CA ILE A 170 1.54 24.37 6.90
C ILE A 170 2.13 25.04 8.13
N SER A 171 1.63 24.66 9.30
CA SER A 171 2.15 25.08 10.59
C SER A 171 2.61 23.85 11.38
N GLU A 172 3.88 23.82 11.76
CA GLU A 172 4.43 22.76 12.62
C GLU A 172 4.22 23.17 14.09
N THR A 173 3.59 22.29 14.87
CA THR A 173 3.32 22.48 16.30
C THR A 173 3.98 21.36 17.11
N ASP A 174 4.06 21.52 18.43
CA ASP A 174 4.61 20.49 19.33
C ASP A 174 3.86 19.14 19.24
N HIS A 175 2.59 19.17 18.82
CA HIS A 175 1.73 17.98 18.73
C HIS A 175 1.56 17.44 17.30
N GLY A 176 2.13 18.10 16.28
CA GLY A 176 2.02 17.64 14.89
C GLY A 176 1.90 18.78 13.87
N ILE A 177 1.58 18.40 12.62
CA ILE A 177 1.48 19.31 11.48
C ILE A 177 0.02 19.74 11.29
N ILE A 178 -0.25 21.04 11.35
CA ILE A 178 -1.55 21.64 11.04
C ILE A 178 -1.53 22.15 9.59
N VAL A 179 -2.59 21.86 8.83
CA VAL A 179 -2.71 22.31 7.43
C VAL A 179 -3.91 23.22 7.23
N ASN A 180 -3.63 24.40 6.67
CA ASN A 180 -4.66 25.35 6.28
C ASN A 180 -5.21 24.98 4.89
N ALA A 181 -6.15 24.04 4.88
CA ALA A 181 -6.93 23.70 3.71
C ALA A 181 -8.34 23.30 4.15
N ARG A 182 -9.33 23.65 3.34
CA ARG A 182 -10.73 23.34 3.61
C ARG A 182 -10.90 21.82 3.71
N TYR A 183 -11.58 21.38 4.76
CA TYR A 183 -11.93 19.98 4.95
C TYR A 183 -13.44 19.80 4.74
N ASP A 184 -13.79 18.87 3.87
CA ASP A 184 -15.17 18.45 3.63
C ASP A 184 -15.38 17.04 4.21
N PRO A 185 -16.40 16.80 5.06
CA PRO A 185 -16.60 15.48 5.67
C PRO A 185 -16.88 14.34 4.67
N GLU A 186 -17.37 14.64 3.47
CA GLU A 186 -17.65 13.64 2.43
C GLU A 186 -16.48 13.51 1.43
N LEU A 187 -15.86 14.63 1.05
CA LEU A 187 -14.81 14.68 0.02
C LEU A 187 -13.38 14.65 0.59
N GLY A 188 -13.21 14.88 1.89
CA GLY A 188 -11.93 14.98 2.57
C GLY A 188 -11.26 16.34 2.38
N LEU A 189 -9.92 16.34 2.38
CA LEU A 189 -9.14 17.57 2.33
C LEU A 189 -9.07 18.17 0.92
N ILE A 190 -9.58 19.38 0.76
CA ILE A 190 -9.55 20.16 -0.48
C ILE A 190 -8.32 21.07 -0.46
N ALA A 191 -7.17 20.53 -0.85
CA ALA A 191 -5.86 21.21 -0.73
C ALA A 191 -5.73 22.53 -1.52
N ASP A 192 -6.59 22.77 -2.51
CA ASP A 192 -6.62 23.98 -3.33
C ASP A 192 -7.27 25.16 -2.59
N GLU A 193 -8.27 24.88 -1.75
CA GLU A 193 -9.04 25.89 -1.04
C GLU A 193 -8.44 26.06 0.36
N PRO A 194 -8.03 27.28 0.75
CA PRO A 194 -7.67 27.54 2.14
C PRO A 194 -8.92 27.40 3.01
N ASP A 195 -8.73 27.01 4.26
CA ASP A 195 -9.78 27.11 5.24
C ASP A 195 -9.90 28.58 5.67
N HIS A 196 -11.07 29.16 5.44
CA HIS A 196 -11.40 30.52 5.87
C HIS A 196 -12.16 30.54 7.20
N GLY A 197 -12.40 29.37 7.81
CA GLY A 197 -12.88 29.29 9.19
C GLY A 197 -11.83 29.90 10.12
N ASP A 198 -12.29 30.74 11.06
CA ASP A 198 -11.51 31.59 11.95
C ASP A 198 -10.22 30.94 12.50
N ALA A 199 -9.13 31.07 11.76
CA ALA A 199 -7.77 30.97 12.29
C ALA A 199 -7.16 32.37 12.16
N MET A 200 -7.69 33.31 12.97
CA MET A 200 -6.95 34.49 13.34
C MET A 200 -5.82 34.07 14.28
N ILE A 201 -4.59 34.25 13.78
CA ILE A 201 -3.32 34.45 14.51
C ILE A 201 -2.72 33.20 15.17
#